data_AF-A0A2I1HK55-F1
#
_entry.id   AF-A0A2I1HK55-F1
#
_cell.length_a   1.000
_cell.length_b   1.000
_cell.length_c   1.000
_cell.angle_alpha   90.00
_cell.angle_beta   90.00
_cell.angle_gamma   90.00
#
_symmetry.space_group_name_H-M   'P 1'
#
loop_
_entity.id
_entity.type
_entity.pdbx_description
1 polymer ?
#
loop_
_entity_poly.entity_id
_entity_poly.type
_entity_poly.pdbx_seq_one_letter_code
_entity_poly.pdbx_strand_id
1 'polypeptide(L)'
;MSPIMLLTATCTTSDVEDMRQNLNILPDNFTIIRGLLLAQQEIKIQIEAKSSRQNLYSRIQNNLVGLTGRCIIYCSGPNSCQEIFNNLHGNLTEFIWTVGPS
;
A
#
# COMPACT_ATOMS: atom_id res chain seq x y z
N MET A 1 4.94 -37.09 2.14
CA MET A 1 4.59 -35.82 1.48
C MET A 1 4.49 -34.75 2.55
N SER A 2 5.04 -33.57 2.30
CA SER A 2 4.96 -32.44 3.23
C SER A 2 3.84 -31.50 2.77
N PRO A 3 2.97 -31.03 3.68
CA PRO A 3 1.94 -30.07 3.33
C PRO A 3 2.56 -28.74 2.88
N ILE A 4 1.93 -28.08 1.91
CA ILE A 4 2.32 -26.76 1.40
C ILE A 4 1.23 -25.76 1.77
N MET A 5 1.62 -24.62 2.34
CA MET A 5 0.73 -23.50 2.62
C MET A 5 1.10 -22.33 1.70
N LEU A 6 0.15 -21.85 0.90
CA LEU A 6 0.32 -20.68 0.05
C LEU A 6 -0.49 -19.52 0.62
N LEU A 7 0.15 -18.36 0.78
CA LEU A 7 -0.48 -17.13 1.24
C LEU A 7 -0.47 -16.11 0.09
N THR A 8 -1.63 -15.51 -0.17
CA THR A 8 -1.80 -14.55 -1.25
C THR A 8 -2.72 -13.42 -0.81
N ALA A 9 -2.36 -12.18 -1.18
CA ALA A 9 -3.17 -10.98 -0.94
C ALA A 9 -4.19 -10.76 -2.06
N THR A 10 -3.83 -11.12 -3.30
CA THR A 10 -4.65 -10.97 -4.50
C THR A 10 -4.68 -12.29 -5.23
N CYS A 11 -5.83 -12.96 -5.27
CA CYS A 11 -5.95 -14.26 -5.93
C CYS A 11 -7.33 -14.47 -6.51
N THR A 12 -7.37 -14.55 -7.83
CA THR A 12 -8.57 -14.93 -8.57
C THR A 12 -8.72 -16.45 -8.56
N THR A 13 -9.86 -16.94 -9.03
CA THR A 13 -10.06 -18.39 -9.21
C THR A 13 -9.15 -18.99 -10.27
N SER A 14 -8.77 -18.23 -11.30
CA SER A 14 -7.83 -18.69 -12.34
C SER A 14 -6.44 -18.91 -11.76
N ASP A 15 -5.95 -17.93 -11.00
CA ASP A 15 -4.62 -18.00 -10.38
C ASP A 15 -4.49 -19.25 -9.48
N VAL A 16 -5.57 -19.60 -8.78
CA VAL A 16 -5.62 -20.78 -7.92
C VAL A 16 -5.45 -22.08 -8.72
N GLU A 17 -6.16 -22.22 -9.85
CA GLU A 17 -6.04 -23.41 -10.69
C GLU A 17 -4.65 -23.51 -11.33
N ASP A 18 -4.10 -22.39 -11.77
CA ASP A 18 -2.75 -22.34 -12.34
C ASP A 18 -1.70 -22.75 -11.29
N MET A 19 -1.80 -22.23 -10.05
CA MET A 19 -0.92 -22.65 -8.95
C MET A 19 -1.07 -24.14 -8.65
N ARG A 20 -2.30 -24.66 -8.59
CA ARG A 20 -2.58 -26.07 -8.33
C ARG A 20 -1.94 -26.98 -9.38
N GLN A 21 -2.10 -26.63 -10.66
CA GLN A 21 -1.51 -27.37 -11.78
C GLN A 21 0.03 -27.31 -11.76
N ASN A 22 0.61 -26.12 -11.58
CA ASN A 22 2.06 -25.94 -11.54
C ASN A 22 2.74 -26.68 -10.39
N LEU A 23 2.04 -26.86 -9.27
CA LEU A 23 2.52 -27.62 -8.11
C LEU A 23 2.17 -29.11 -8.18
N ASN A 24 1.52 -29.57 -9.26
CA ASN A 24 1.06 -30.95 -9.43
C ASN A 24 0.17 -31.44 -8.26
N ILE A 25 -0.69 -30.56 -7.75
CA ILE A 25 -1.60 -30.89 -6.65
C ILE A 25 -2.93 -31.39 -7.23
N LEU A 26 -3.37 -32.57 -6.80
CA LEU A 26 -4.67 -33.11 -7.18
C LEU A 26 -5.81 -32.27 -6.57
N PRO A 27 -6.96 -32.12 -7.25
CA PRO A 27 -8.09 -31.32 -6.76
C PRO A 27 -8.51 -31.65 -5.32
N ASP A 28 -8.56 -32.94 -4.97
CA ASP A 28 -8.99 -33.41 -3.65
C ASP A 28 -7.97 -33.13 -2.53
N ASN A 29 -6.73 -32.80 -2.88
CA ASN A 29 -5.64 -32.51 -1.94
C ASN A 29 -5.41 -31.00 -1.79
N PHE A 30 -6.39 -30.18 -2.17
CA PHE A 30 -6.26 -28.74 -2.22
C PHE A 30 -7.46 -28.08 -1.54
N THR A 31 -7.20 -27.14 -0.62
CA THR A 31 -8.24 -26.42 0.11
C THR A 31 -7.97 -24.92 0.04
N ILE A 32 -8.99 -24.15 -0.35
CA ILE A 32 -8.91 -22.69 -0.44
C ILE A 32 -9.56 -22.10 0.81
N ILE A 33 -8.78 -21.34 1.57
CA ILE A 33 -9.29 -20.53 2.67
C ILE A 33 -9.30 -19.08 2.19
N ARG A 34 -10.50 -18.51 2.00
CA ARG A 34 -10.66 -17.09 1.67
C ARG A 34 -10.82 -16.30 2.97
N GLY A 35 -9.86 -15.42 3.26
CA GLY A 35 -10.02 -14.43 4.33
C GLY A 35 -11.20 -13.51 4.04
N LEU A 36 -11.99 -13.20 5.07
CA LEU A 36 -13.06 -12.22 5.00
C LEU A 36 -12.55 -10.85 4.53
N LEU A 37 -13.42 -10.15 3.80
CA LEU A 37 -13.17 -8.89 3.09
C LEU A 37 -12.26 -7.92 3.87
N LEU A 38 -11.45 -7.17 3.12
CA LEU A 38 -10.77 -5.91 3.51
C LEU A 38 -11.70 -4.85 4.14
N ALA A 39 -12.96 -5.18 4.42
CA ALA A 39 -14.04 -4.29 4.83
C ALA A 39 -13.94 -3.76 6.28
N GLN A 40 -12.87 -4.05 7.03
CA GLN A 40 -12.74 -3.61 8.43
C GLN A 40 -11.41 -2.93 8.73
N GLN A 41 -11.11 -1.89 7.96
CA GLN A 41 -10.44 -0.73 8.55
C GLN A 41 -11.27 0.51 8.21
N GLU A 42 -11.51 1.35 9.20
CA GLU A 42 -12.21 2.63 9.05
C GLU A 42 -11.30 3.61 8.29
N ILE A 43 -11.05 3.33 7.00
CA ILE A 43 -10.21 4.12 6.12
C ILE A 43 -11.10 5.16 5.45
N LYS A 44 -10.96 6.42 5.86
CA LYS A 44 -11.55 7.53 5.13
C LYS A 44 -10.74 7.80 3.87
N ILE A 45 -11.33 7.55 2.71
CA ILE A 45 -10.71 7.82 1.41
C ILE A 45 -11.13 9.23 0.95
N GLN A 46 -10.15 10.06 0.62
CA GLN A 46 -10.36 11.38 0.03
C GLN A 46 -9.49 11.51 -1.21
N ILE A 47 -10.10 11.98 -2.31
CA ILE A 47 -9.44 12.16 -3.60
C ILE A 47 -9.42 13.65 -3.91
N GLU A 48 -8.22 14.16 -4.21
CA GLU A 48 -8.03 15.56 -4.57
C GLU A 48 -7.20 15.69 -5.85
N ALA A 49 -7.57 16.65 -6.70
CA ALA A 49 -6.78 16.98 -7.87
C ALA A 49 -5.39 17.51 -7.45
N LYS A 50 -4.34 16.97 -8.07
CA LYS A 50 -2.95 17.36 -7.79
C LYS A 50 -2.75 18.84 -8.11
N SER A 51 -2.19 19.59 -7.15
CA SER A 51 -1.83 20.99 -7.37
C SER A 51 -0.62 21.13 -8.29
N SER A 52 -0.40 22.35 -8.79
CA SER A 52 0.88 22.71 -9.40
C SER A 52 2.03 22.46 -8.42
N ARG A 53 3.24 22.26 -8.96
CA ARG A 53 4.44 21.98 -8.17
C ARG A 53 4.72 23.08 -7.13
N GLN A 54 4.46 24.34 -7.49
CA GLN A 54 4.64 25.51 -6.62
C GLN A 54 3.80 25.42 -5.33
N ASN A 55 2.60 24.85 -5.40
CA ASN A 55 1.66 24.79 -4.28
C ASN A 55 1.58 23.39 -3.62
N LEU A 56 2.35 22.42 -4.11
CA LEU A 56 2.27 21.04 -3.66
C LEU A 56 2.65 20.88 -2.18
N TYR A 57 3.79 21.43 -1.77
CA TYR A 57 4.32 21.21 -0.43
C TYR A 57 3.47 21.92 0.63
N SER A 58 3.07 23.17 0.38
CA SER A 58 2.17 23.91 1.27
C SER A 58 0.84 23.19 1.45
N ARG A 59 0.31 22.59 0.38
CA ARG A 59 -0.93 21.82 0.43
C ARG A 59 -0.76 20.51 1.22
N ILE A 60 0.35 19.80 1.02
CA ILE A 60 0.67 18.62 1.83
C ILE A 60 0.76 19.02 3.31
N GLN A 61 1.49 20.09 3.64
CA GLN A 61 1.60 20.57 5.02
C GLN A 61 0.23 20.89 5.62
N ASN A 62 -0.61 21.64 4.91
CA ASN A 62 -1.97 21.95 5.37
C ASN A 62 -2.82 20.70 5.60
N ASN A 63 -2.67 19.67 4.76
CA ASN A 63 -3.38 18.40 4.94
C ASN A 63 -2.85 17.58 6.13
N LEU A 64 -1.59 17.80 6.52
CA LEU A 64 -1.00 17.18 7.70
C LEU A 64 -1.37 17.92 8.99
N VAL A 65 -1.70 19.22 8.92
CA VAL A 65 -2.15 19.99 10.09
C VAL A 65 -3.43 19.36 10.67
N GLY A 66 -3.36 18.94 11.93
CA GLY A 66 -4.48 18.35 12.65
C GLY A 66 -4.62 16.84 12.47
N LEU A 67 -3.76 16.20 11.67
CA LEU A 67 -3.56 14.76 11.78
C LEU A 67 -2.76 14.48 13.04
N THR A 68 -3.11 13.40 13.74
CA THR A 68 -2.36 12.90 14.89
C THR A 68 -1.78 11.54 14.54
N GLY A 69 -0.47 11.36 14.65
CA GLY A 69 0.17 10.05 14.57
C GLY A 69 1.28 9.96 13.53
N ARG A 70 1.38 8.80 12.87
CA ARG A 70 2.41 8.55 11.85
C ARG A 70 1.82 8.70 10.46
N CYS A 71 2.51 9.43 9.60
CA CYS A 71 2.12 9.61 8.20
C CYS A 71 3.11 8.89 7.28
N ILE A 72 2.56 8.23 6.24
CA ILE A 72 3.34 7.63 5.15
C ILE A 72 2.97 8.34 3.86
N ILE A 73 3.98 8.83 3.12
CA ILE A 73 3.80 9.44 1.81
C ILE A 73 4.45 8.56 0.75
N TYR A 74 3.62 7.98 -0.12
CA TYR A 74 4.08 7.21 -1.28
C TYR A 74 4.36 8.13 -2.46
N CYS A 75 5.53 8.00 -3.06
CA CYS A 75 5.92 8.76 -4.24
C CYS A 75 6.19 7.83 -5.43
N SER A 76 6.04 8.36 -6.65
CA SER A 76 6.20 7.58 -7.89
C SER A 76 7.64 7.15 -8.19
N GLY A 77 8.65 7.65 -7.46
CA GLY A 77 10.06 7.42 -7.75
C GLY A 77 10.98 7.94 -6.64
N PRO A 78 12.22 7.43 -6.54
CA PRO A 78 13.17 7.85 -5.49
C PRO A 78 13.45 9.36 -5.51
N ASN A 79 13.56 9.97 -6.69
CA ASN A 79 13.78 11.41 -6.83
C ASN A 79 12.63 12.22 -6.22
N SER A 80 11.39 11.77 -6.44
CA SER A 80 10.20 12.38 -5.86
C SER A 80 10.19 12.23 -4.33
N CYS A 81 10.62 11.09 -3.79
CA CYS A 81 10.76 10.89 -2.34
C CYS A 81 11.75 11.90 -1.74
N GLN A 82 12.94 12.00 -2.33
CA GLN A 82 13.99 12.90 -1.85
C GLN A 82 13.53 14.36 -1.88
N GLU A 83 12.87 14.76 -2.98
CA GLU A 83 12.30 16.09 -3.13
C GLU A 83 11.26 16.38 -2.04
N ILE A 84 10.30 15.48 -1.82
CA ILE A 84 9.26 15.65 -0.79
C ILE A 84 9.89 15.68 0.61
N PHE A 85 10.81 14.77 0.91
CA PHE A 85 11.50 14.73 2.19
C PHE A 85 12.24 16.04 2.47
N ASN A 86 13.04 16.53 1.52
CA ASN A 86 13.81 17.76 1.69
C ASN A 86 12.92 18.99 1.92
N ASN A 87 11.77 19.07 1.24
CA ASN A 87 10.85 20.21 1.37
C ASN A 87 9.97 20.15 2.64
N LEU A 88 9.74 18.96 3.19
CA LEU A 88 8.81 18.77 4.31
C LEU A 88 9.50 18.52 5.66
N HIS A 89 10.64 17.84 5.70
CA HIS A 89 11.31 17.40 6.93
C HIS A 89 11.70 18.56 7.87
N GLY A 90 12.04 19.73 7.33
CA GLY A 90 12.40 20.89 8.15
C GLY A 90 11.23 21.56 8.89
N ASN A 91 9.98 21.29 8.48
CA ASN A 91 8.80 22.06 8.90
C ASN A 91 7.76 21.22 9.66
N LEU A 92 8.01 19.94 9.91
CA LEU A 92 7.04 19.02 10.48
C LEU A 92 7.59 18.38 11.75
N THR A 93 6.84 18.46 12.83
CA THR A 93 7.18 17.91 14.16
C THR A 93 6.88 16.41 14.29
N GLU A 94 6.17 15.80 13.33
CA GLU A 94 5.85 14.38 13.31
C GLU A 94 6.79 13.57 12.40
N PHE A 95 7.00 12.29 12.73
CA PHE A 95 7.82 11.38 11.94
C PHE A 95 7.12 11.00 10.62
N ILE A 96 7.58 11.60 9.53
CA ILE A 96 7.16 11.28 8.17
C ILE A 96 8.11 10.26 7.57
N TRP A 97 7.55 9.15 7.08
CA TRP A 97 8.28 8.19 6.28
C TRP A 97 7.90 8.35 4.81
N THR A 98 8.86 8.75 3.99
CA THR A 98 8.71 8.80 2.53
C THR A 98 9.19 7.47 1.94
N VAL A 99 8.34 6.78 1.17
CA VAL A 99 8.66 5.48 0.58
C VAL A 99 8.65 5.57 -0.95
N GLY A 100 9.65 4.93 -1.57
CA GLY A 100 9.78 4.82 -3.02
C GLY A 100 8.73 3.90 -3.66
N PRO A 101 8.71 3.80 -5.00
CA PRO A 101 7.75 2.96 -5.69
C PRO A 101 7.92 1.50 -5.25
N SER A 102 6.78 0.86 -5.00
CA SER A 102 6.62 -0.59 -4.83
C SER A 102 6.72 -1.32 -6.16
#